data_AF-A0A0V0G8R8-F1
#
_entry.id   AF-A0A0V0G8R8-F1
#
_cell.length_a   1.000
_cell.length_b   1.000
_cell.length_c   1.000
_cell.angle_alpha   90.00
_cell.angle_beta   90.00
_cell.angle_gamma   90.00
#
_symmetry.space_group_name_H-M   'P 1'
#
loop_
_entity.id
_entity.type
_entity.pdbx_description
1 polymer ?
#
loop_
_entity_poly.entity_id
_entity_poly.type
_entity_poly.pdbx_seq_one_letter_code
_entity_poly.pdbx_strand_id
1 'polypeptide(L)'
;PIKEDDLKKRRCTSPFRPWTPCQEEPLPLVSKKTSTTTATTTTDITITTTTEPTNGTGGVSAIQRRNYKNMTRERRIEANARERTRVHTISAAFETLRKAVPAYSHTQKLSKLSVLRVAASYILTLSRVLGEDYSLDGSCPSIGDCVQSVTNAIQMEGKLKKRKDE
;
A
#
# COMPACT_ATOMS: atom_id res chain seq x y z
N PRO A 1 -24.09 29.28 38.80
CA PRO A 1 -22.64 29.07 38.66
C PRO A 1 -22.27 27.61 38.96
N ILE A 2 -22.29 26.78 37.91
CA ILE A 2 -21.88 25.37 37.95
C ILE A 2 -20.72 25.25 36.96
N LYS A 3 -19.61 24.70 37.46
CA LYS A 3 -18.25 24.84 36.94
C LYS A 3 -18.02 23.97 35.69
N GLU A 4 -17.43 24.55 34.64
CA GLU A 4 -17.01 23.90 33.39
C GLU A 4 -15.64 23.21 33.50
N ASP A 5 -15.50 22.18 34.35
CA ASP A 5 -14.20 21.50 34.48
C ASP A 5 -14.33 19.98 34.59
N ASP A 6 -14.84 19.31 33.54
CA ASP A 6 -14.70 17.85 33.45
C ASP A 6 -14.73 17.24 32.02
N LEU A 7 -14.27 17.96 30.99
CA LEU A 7 -14.21 17.41 29.62
C LEU A 7 -12.84 16.85 29.20
N LYS A 8 -11.85 16.76 30.10
CA LYS A 8 -10.47 16.37 29.72
C LYS A 8 -10.05 14.94 30.08
N LYS A 9 -11.01 14.04 30.32
CA LYS A 9 -10.75 12.61 30.59
C LYS A 9 -11.31 11.59 29.57
N ARG A 10 -11.69 12.03 28.37
CA ARG A 10 -11.97 11.13 27.23
C ARG A 10 -10.86 11.21 26.19
N ARG A 11 -9.64 10.84 26.58
CA ARG A 11 -8.55 10.62 25.62
C ARG A 11 -8.52 9.14 25.26
N CYS A 12 -9.07 8.84 24.09
CA CYS A 12 -8.65 7.76 23.19
C CYS A 12 -8.58 6.33 23.78
N THR A 13 -9.73 5.70 23.98
CA THR A 13 -9.83 4.23 23.86
C THR A 13 -10.29 3.91 22.45
N SER A 14 -9.32 3.81 21.53
CA SER A 14 -9.54 3.29 20.18
C SER A 14 -9.51 1.75 20.21
N PRO A 15 -10.46 1.03 19.60
CA PRO A 15 -10.36 -0.42 19.41
C PRO A 15 -9.52 -0.79 18.18
N PHE A 16 -8.95 0.19 17.47
CA PHE A 16 -8.08 -0.10 16.33
C PHE A 16 -6.74 -0.64 16.82
N ARG A 17 -6.60 -1.97 16.73
CA ARG A 17 -5.30 -2.62 16.67
C ARG A 17 -4.46 -1.89 15.61
N PRO A 18 -3.26 -1.39 15.93
CA PRO A 18 -2.36 -0.91 14.90
C PRO A 18 -2.09 -2.08 13.94
N TRP A 19 -2.18 -1.81 12.64
CA TRP A 19 -1.83 -2.76 11.60
C TRP A 19 -0.38 -3.19 11.81
N THR A 20 -0.18 -4.39 12.37
CA THR A 20 1.12 -5.06 12.38
C THR A 20 1.42 -5.43 10.93
N PRO A 21 2.48 -4.88 10.31
CA PRO A 21 2.97 -5.42 9.06
C PRO A 21 3.36 -6.88 9.33
N CYS A 22 2.81 -7.82 8.56
CA CYS A 22 3.27 -9.20 8.57
C CYS A 22 4.78 -9.18 8.28
N GLN A 23 5.60 -9.41 9.31
CA GLN A 23 6.99 -9.79 9.13
C GLN A 23 6.95 -11.22 8.61
N GLU A 24 7.07 -11.35 7.30
CA GLU A 24 7.45 -12.62 6.68
C GLU A 24 8.92 -12.84 7.05
N GLU A 25 9.16 -13.74 8.01
CA GLU A 25 10.49 -14.27 8.34
C GLU A 25 11.17 -14.72 7.04
N PRO A 26 12.33 -14.15 6.66
CA PRO A 26 13.04 -14.62 5.48
C PRO A 26 13.57 -16.03 5.77
N LEU A 27 12.97 -17.00 5.09
CA LEU A 27 13.41 -18.39 5.10
C LEU A 27 14.91 -18.49 4.80
N PRO A 28 15.65 -19.36 5.51
CA PRO A 28 17.11 -19.44 5.37
C PRO A 28 17.49 -19.87 3.95
N LEU A 29 18.32 -19.06 3.30
CA LEU A 29 19.02 -19.39 2.06
C LEU A 29 19.94 -20.60 2.32
N VAL A 30 19.50 -21.79 1.90
CA VAL A 30 20.37 -22.96 1.72
C VAL A 30 21.41 -22.61 0.65
N SER A 31 22.62 -22.26 1.11
CA SER A 31 23.82 -22.25 0.30
C SER A 31 24.28 -23.69 0.10
N LYS A 32 24.15 -24.23 -1.12
CA LYS A 32 24.99 -25.35 -1.54
C LYS A 32 26.37 -24.79 -1.90
N LYS A 33 27.32 -24.87 -0.97
CA LYS A 33 28.74 -24.96 -1.28
C LYS A 33 29.32 -26.16 -0.56
N THR A 34 29.78 -27.10 -1.36
CA THR A 34 30.57 -28.27 -0.98
C THR A 34 31.84 -27.83 -0.24
N SER A 35 31.95 -28.32 1.00
CA SER A 35 33.14 -28.67 1.77
C SER A 35 34.54 -28.47 1.15
N THR A 36 35.44 -27.81 1.89
CA THR A 36 36.79 -28.31 2.20
C THR A 36 37.34 -27.65 3.48
N THR A 37 37.36 -28.46 4.54
CA THR A 37 38.29 -28.63 5.68
C THR A 37 39.40 -27.59 5.96
N THR A 38 39.45 -27.04 7.17
CA THR A 38 40.41 -27.36 8.27
C THR A 38 40.25 -26.39 9.44
N ALA A 39 40.52 -26.87 10.66
CA ALA A 39 40.21 -26.24 11.93
C ALA A 39 41.48 -25.74 12.68
N THR A 40 41.23 -24.80 13.62
CA THR A 40 41.97 -24.49 14.87
C THR A 40 43.38 -23.87 14.70
N THR A 41 43.88 -22.86 15.43
CA THR A 41 43.68 -22.40 16.82
C THR A 41 44.41 -21.03 16.99
N THR A 42 43.93 -20.19 17.91
CA THR A 42 44.74 -19.34 18.83
C THR A 42 45.24 -17.93 18.43
N THR A 43 45.12 -17.06 19.45
CA THR A 43 45.84 -15.80 19.79
C THR A 43 45.42 -14.46 19.20
N ASP A 44 44.74 -13.73 20.07
CA ASP A 44 45.06 -12.39 20.61
C ASP A 44 45.08 -11.15 19.73
N ILE A 45 44.25 -10.22 20.21
CA ILE A 45 44.19 -8.80 19.94
C ILE A 45 45.50 -8.16 20.40
N THR A 46 46.23 -7.53 19.49
CA THR A 46 47.23 -6.51 19.87
C THR A 46 47.04 -5.28 19.00
N ILE A 47 46.63 -4.20 19.66
CA ILE A 47 46.64 -2.83 19.14
C ILE A 47 48.09 -2.37 19.18
N THR A 48 48.70 -2.15 18.02
CA THR A 48 49.93 -1.35 17.89
C THR A 48 49.76 -0.36 16.77
N THR A 49 49.43 0.86 17.18
CA THR A 49 49.78 2.12 16.52
C THR A 49 51.24 2.09 16.09
N THR A 50 51.48 2.12 14.79
CA THR A 50 52.71 2.68 14.22
C THR A 50 52.32 3.54 13.02
N THR A 51 52.52 4.83 13.19
CA THR A 51 52.42 5.90 12.22
C THR A 51 53.53 5.80 11.18
N GLU A 52 53.18 5.67 9.90
CA GLU A 52 54.02 6.03 8.74
C GLU A 52 53.08 6.42 7.58
N PRO A 53 53.00 7.71 7.17
CA PRO A 53 52.26 8.11 5.97
C PRO A 53 53.25 8.25 4.80
N THR A 54 53.47 7.18 4.04
CA THR A 54 54.13 7.30 2.73
C THR A 54 53.10 7.63 1.66
N ASN A 55 53.27 8.83 1.10
CA ASN A 55 52.56 9.43 -0.03
C ASN A 55 52.36 8.44 -1.19
N GLY A 56 51.09 8.13 -1.51
CA GLY A 56 50.68 7.28 -2.62
C GLY A 56 49.46 7.88 -3.31
N THR A 57 49.73 8.79 -4.24
CA THR A 57 48.76 9.48 -5.09
C THR A 57 48.01 8.51 -6.00
N GLY A 58 46.68 8.53 -5.92
CA GLY A 58 45.77 8.22 -7.04
C GLY A 58 45.24 6.78 -7.14
N GLY A 59 44.01 6.54 -6.68
CA GLY A 59 43.25 5.33 -7.12
C GLY A 59 42.03 4.90 -6.31
N VAL A 60 41.87 5.33 -5.06
CA VAL A 60 40.81 4.81 -4.16
C VAL A 60 39.45 5.51 -4.27
N SER A 61 39.39 6.69 -4.88
CA SER A 61 38.14 7.49 -4.95
C SER A 61 37.09 6.89 -5.90
N ALA A 62 37.48 6.11 -6.90
CA ALA A 62 36.56 5.57 -7.91
C ALA A 62 35.81 4.30 -7.45
N ILE A 63 36.39 3.53 -6.52
CA ILE A 63 35.77 2.30 -5.98
C ILE A 63 34.70 2.67 -4.96
N GLN A 64 34.97 3.64 -4.07
CA GLN A 64 34.02 4.17 -3.09
C GLN A 64 32.79 4.82 -3.77
N ARG A 65 33.02 5.62 -4.82
CA ARG A 65 31.96 6.32 -5.58
C ARG A 65 31.05 5.36 -6.35
N ARG A 66 31.57 4.22 -6.85
CA ARG A 66 30.76 3.17 -7.51
C ARG A 66 29.92 2.40 -6.51
N ASN A 67 30.48 2.08 -5.34
CA ASN A 67 29.76 1.34 -4.31
C ASN A 67 28.56 2.13 -3.74
N TYR A 68 28.73 3.43 -3.44
CA TYR A 68 27.61 4.27 -2.99
C TYR A 68 26.48 4.40 -4.03
N LYS A 69 26.84 4.51 -5.32
CA LYS A 69 25.87 4.56 -6.43
C LYS A 69 25.14 3.22 -6.61
N ASN A 70 25.84 2.09 -6.43
CA ASN A 70 25.26 0.75 -6.52
C ASN A 70 24.35 0.44 -5.33
N MET A 71 24.74 0.79 -4.10
CA MET A 71 23.89 0.71 -2.90
C MET A 71 22.60 1.52 -3.07
N THR A 72 22.67 2.67 -3.73
CA THR A 72 21.49 3.48 -4.05
C THR A 72 20.63 2.83 -5.13
N ARG A 73 21.23 2.18 -6.14
CA ARG A 73 20.52 1.44 -7.19
C ARG A 73 19.78 0.22 -6.63
N GLU A 74 20.43 -0.57 -5.79
CA GLU A 74 19.82 -1.73 -5.13
C GLU A 74 18.64 -1.32 -4.24
N ARG A 75 18.82 -0.28 -3.40
CA ARG A 75 17.71 0.30 -2.63
C ARG A 75 16.55 0.77 -3.51
N ARG A 76 16.83 1.39 -4.65
CA ARG A 76 15.79 1.79 -5.62
C ARG A 76 15.10 0.57 -6.24
N ILE A 77 15.83 -0.48 -6.60
CA ILE A 77 15.25 -1.70 -7.16
C ILE A 77 14.33 -2.36 -6.13
N GLU A 78 14.79 -2.50 -4.89
CA GLU A 78 14.00 -3.08 -3.81
C GLU A 78 12.75 -2.23 -3.50
N ALA A 79 12.89 -0.91 -3.42
CA ALA A 79 11.74 -0.02 -3.24
C ALA A 79 10.72 -0.14 -4.39
N ASN A 80 11.18 -0.23 -5.64
CA ASN A 80 10.30 -0.45 -6.79
C ASN A 80 9.62 -1.83 -6.74
N ALA A 81 10.33 -2.87 -6.30
CA ALA A 81 9.75 -4.20 -6.13
C ALA A 81 8.63 -4.18 -5.09
N ARG A 82 8.86 -3.51 -3.94
CA ARG A 82 7.83 -3.32 -2.90
C ARG A 82 6.63 -2.54 -3.41
N GLU A 83 6.84 -1.47 -4.19
CA GLU A 83 5.72 -0.70 -4.75
C GLU A 83 4.90 -1.51 -5.75
N ARG A 84 5.53 -2.36 -6.57
CA ARG A 84 4.81 -3.29 -7.45
C ARG A 84 3.92 -4.22 -6.62
N THR A 85 4.45 -4.84 -5.57
CA THR A 85 3.66 -5.69 -4.66
C THR A 85 2.49 -4.92 -4.07
N ARG A 86 2.72 -3.70 -3.56
CA ARG A 86 1.64 -2.84 -3.02
C ARG A 86 0.54 -2.58 -4.05
N VAL A 87 0.92 -2.24 -5.29
CA VAL A 87 -0.02 -2.00 -6.38
C VAL A 87 -0.76 -3.27 -6.79
N HIS A 88 -0.11 -4.44 -6.79
CA HIS A 88 -0.76 -5.72 -7.05
C HIS A 88 -1.83 -6.03 -6.00
N THR A 89 -1.54 -5.83 -4.71
CA THR A 89 -2.52 -6.01 -3.63
C THR A 89 -3.72 -5.07 -3.80
N ILE A 90 -3.47 -3.78 -4.06
CA ILE A 90 -4.54 -2.79 -4.31
C ILE A 90 -5.38 -3.19 -5.52
N SER A 91 -4.74 -3.64 -6.60
CA SER A 91 -5.42 -4.02 -7.83
C SER A 91 -6.28 -5.27 -7.63
N ALA A 92 -5.81 -6.24 -6.85
CA ALA A 92 -6.59 -7.43 -6.48
C ALA A 92 -7.82 -7.07 -5.64
N ALA A 93 -7.67 -6.24 -4.61
CA ALA A 93 -8.79 -5.74 -3.81
C ALA A 93 -9.78 -4.91 -4.64
N PHE A 94 -9.28 -4.18 -5.62
CA PHE A 94 -10.13 -3.44 -6.55
C PHE A 94 -10.95 -4.36 -7.45
N GLU A 95 -10.38 -5.47 -7.92
CA GLU A 95 -11.10 -6.47 -8.71
C GLU A 95 -12.18 -7.18 -7.88
N THR A 96 -11.90 -7.46 -6.61
CA THR A 96 -12.94 -8.02 -5.71
C THR A 96 -14.09 -7.05 -5.52
N LEU A 97 -13.82 -5.74 -5.40
CA LEU A 97 -14.87 -4.72 -5.37
C LEU A 97 -15.66 -4.70 -6.68
N ARG A 98 -14.99 -4.75 -7.85
CA ARG A 98 -15.67 -4.77 -9.15
C ARG A 98 -16.67 -5.93 -9.27
N LYS A 99 -16.33 -7.10 -8.74
CA LYS A 99 -17.23 -8.27 -8.74
C LYS A 99 -18.44 -8.12 -7.82
N ALA A 100 -18.32 -7.34 -6.75
CA ALA A 100 -19.39 -7.13 -5.78
C ALA A 100 -20.37 -6.00 -6.18
N VAL A 101 -19.94 -5.11 -7.07
CA VAL A 101 -20.70 -3.93 -7.52
C VAL A 101 -21.63 -4.31 -8.69
N PRO A 102 -22.87 -3.80 -8.75
CA PRO A 102 -23.80 -4.08 -9.85
C PRO A 102 -23.28 -3.55 -11.20
N ALA A 103 -23.49 -4.32 -12.26
CA ALA A 103 -23.13 -4.00 -13.64
C ALA A 103 -24.18 -4.58 -14.61
N TYR A 104 -24.22 -4.10 -15.87
CA TYR A 104 -25.18 -4.60 -16.86
C TYR A 104 -24.89 -6.03 -17.33
N SER A 105 -23.63 -6.43 -17.27
CA SER A 105 -23.20 -7.79 -17.59
C SER A 105 -22.07 -8.20 -16.65
N HIS A 106 -22.04 -9.48 -16.29
CA HIS A 106 -20.98 -10.06 -15.46
C HIS A 106 -19.58 -9.94 -16.08
N THR A 107 -19.50 -9.79 -17.42
CA THR A 107 -18.23 -9.60 -18.14
C THR A 107 -17.89 -8.12 -18.37
N GLN A 108 -18.78 -7.19 -18.01
CA GLN A 108 -18.56 -5.76 -18.20
C GLN A 108 -17.46 -5.26 -17.25
N LYS A 109 -16.36 -4.76 -17.84
CA LYS A 109 -15.27 -4.15 -17.08
C LYS A 109 -15.51 -2.66 -16.88
N LEU A 110 -15.98 -2.30 -15.70
CA LEU A 110 -16.10 -0.91 -15.25
C LEU A 110 -14.70 -0.29 -14.98
N SER A 111 -14.53 0.98 -15.31
CA SER A 111 -13.35 1.79 -15.03
C SER A 111 -13.15 2.03 -13.53
N LYS A 112 -11.94 2.45 -13.12
CA LYS A 112 -11.62 2.62 -11.70
C LYS A 112 -12.55 3.63 -11.01
N LEU A 113 -12.78 4.77 -11.67
CA LEU A 113 -13.62 5.83 -11.11
C LEU A 113 -15.08 5.38 -10.98
N SER A 114 -15.59 4.69 -11.98
CA SER A 114 -17.00 4.32 -12.01
C SER A 114 -17.33 3.21 -11.04
N VAL A 115 -16.46 2.20 -10.84
CA VAL A 115 -16.64 1.22 -9.75
C VAL A 115 -16.75 1.93 -8.41
N LEU A 116 -15.92 2.95 -8.14
CA LEU A 116 -15.99 3.72 -6.89
C LEU A 116 -17.33 4.48 -6.77
N ARG A 117 -17.79 5.11 -7.85
CA ARG A 117 -19.08 5.83 -7.88
C ARG A 117 -20.26 4.90 -7.65
N VAL A 118 -20.31 3.79 -8.38
CA VAL A 118 -21.39 2.80 -8.28
C VAL A 118 -21.37 2.15 -6.89
N ALA A 119 -20.20 1.82 -6.34
CA ALA A 119 -20.08 1.28 -4.98
C ALA A 119 -20.67 2.23 -3.93
N ALA A 120 -20.35 3.52 -3.99
CA ALA A 120 -20.87 4.50 -3.05
C ALA A 120 -22.41 4.62 -3.12
N SER A 121 -22.97 4.77 -4.33
CA SER A 121 -24.43 4.80 -4.50
C SER A 121 -25.08 3.49 -4.08
N TYR A 122 -24.43 2.34 -4.32
CA TYR A 122 -24.98 1.03 -4.00
C TYR A 122 -25.01 0.77 -2.49
N ILE A 123 -23.97 1.17 -1.75
CA ILE A 123 -23.98 1.12 -0.27
C ILE A 123 -25.17 1.92 0.26
N LEU A 124 -25.40 3.13 -0.27
CA LEU A 124 -26.54 3.95 0.14
C LEU A 124 -27.86 3.25 -0.16
N THR A 125 -28.05 2.71 -1.36
CA THR A 125 -29.27 1.97 -1.73
C THR A 125 -29.53 0.79 -0.80
N LEU A 126 -28.53 -0.06 -0.55
CA LEU A 126 -28.67 -1.21 0.35
C LEU A 126 -29.02 -0.76 1.77
N SER A 127 -28.43 0.34 2.22
CA SER A 127 -28.73 0.90 3.54
C SER A 127 -30.17 1.37 3.63
N ARG A 128 -30.70 2.04 2.60
CA ARG A 128 -32.12 2.43 2.56
C ARG A 128 -33.06 1.24 2.58
N VAL A 129 -32.70 0.15 1.89
CA VAL A 129 -33.46 -1.10 1.92
C VAL A 129 -33.47 -1.71 3.33
N LEU A 130 -32.40 -1.53 4.11
CA LEU A 130 -32.28 -1.96 5.49
C LEU A 130 -32.88 -0.96 6.51
N GLY A 131 -33.41 0.19 6.07
CA GLY A 131 -33.94 1.24 6.94
C GLY A 131 -32.86 2.11 7.61
N GLU A 132 -31.61 2.03 7.15
CA GLU A 132 -30.46 2.76 7.69
C GLU A 132 -30.17 4.04 6.87
N ASP A 133 -29.85 5.12 7.58
CA ASP A 133 -29.74 6.46 7.00
C ASP A 133 -28.29 7.00 6.92
N TYR A 134 -27.53 6.63 5.88
CA TYR A 134 -26.18 7.18 5.60
C TYR A 134 -26.16 8.43 4.69
N SER A 135 -27.26 9.17 4.59
CA SER A 135 -27.30 10.40 3.77
C SER A 135 -26.59 11.51 4.53
N LEU A 136 -25.60 12.15 3.88
CA LEU A 136 -24.76 13.20 4.46
C LEU A 136 -25.55 14.44 4.91
N ASP A 137 -26.69 14.66 4.27
CA ASP A 137 -27.56 15.83 4.34
C ASP A 137 -28.92 15.53 5.01
N GLY A 138 -29.16 14.28 5.43
CA GLY A 138 -30.42 13.88 6.03
C GLY A 138 -31.62 13.89 5.07
N SER A 139 -31.36 14.01 3.76
CA SER A 139 -32.36 14.17 2.69
C SER A 139 -33.23 12.93 2.44
N CYS A 140 -33.15 11.93 3.32
CA CYS A 140 -33.77 10.60 3.26
C CYS A 140 -34.31 10.22 1.86
N PRO A 141 -33.40 10.00 0.88
CA PRO A 141 -33.85 9.74 -0.49
C PRO A 141 -34.64 8.44 -0.54
N SER A 142 -35.69 8.41 -1.37
CA SER A 142 -36.46 7.19 -1.60
C SER A 142 -35.54 6.09 -2.13
N ILE A 143 -35.88 4.84 -1.83
CA ILE A 143 -35.18 3.66 -2.40
C ILE A 143 -35.15 3.78 -3.94
N GLY A 144 -36.24 4.27 -4.55
CA GLY A 144 -36.32 4.48 -6.00
C GLY A 144 -35.26 5.45 -6.52
N ASP A 145 -35.05 6.58 -5.84
CA ASP A 145 -34.05 7.59 -6.24
C ASP A 145 -32.63 7.03 -6.11
N CYS A 146 -32.38 6.23 -5.06
CA CYS A 146 -31.09 5.58 -4.84
C CYS A 146 -30.78 4.56 -5.95
N VAL A 147 -31.76 3.74 -6.34
CA VAL A 147 -31.63 2.80 -7.47
C VAL A 147 -31.39 3.55 -8.78
N GLN A 148 -32.08 4.67 -9.00
CA GLN A 148 -31.87 5.50 -10.19
C GLN A 148 -30.46 6.09 -10.22
N SER A 149 -29.94 6.52 -9.06
CA SER A 149 -28.56 7.00 -8.93
C SER A 149 -27.52 5.93 -9.30
N VAL A 150 -27.69 4.70 -8.80
CA VAL A 150 -26.84 3.56 -9.17
C VAL A 150 -26.89 3.31 -10.68
N THR A 151 -28.09 3.27 -11.25
CA THR A 151 -28.30 3.03 -12.69
C THR A 151 -27.62 4.11 -13.54
N ASN A 152 -27.82 5.38 -13.18
CA ASN A 152 -27.18 6.51 -13.86
C ASN A 152 -25.65 6.42 -13.76
N ALA A 153 -25.11 6.02 -12.60
CA ALA A 153 -23.67 5.86 -12.41
C ALA A 153 -23.07 4.78 -13.32
N ILE A 154 -23.78 3.66 -13.55
CA ILE A 154 -23.35 2.61 -14.48
C ILE A 154 -23.40 3.11 -15.94
N GLN A 155 -24.44 3.87 -16.34
CA GLN A 155 -24.58 4.37 -17.72
C GLN A 155 -23.51 5.39 -18.12
N MET A 156 -23.06 6.22 -17.19
CA MET A 156 -22.11 7.31 -17.47
C MET A 156 -20.73 6.81 -17.93
N GLU A 157 -20.39 5.54 -17.70
CA GLU A 157 -19.17 4.89 -18.20
C GLU A 157 -19.00 4.98 -19.71
N GLY A 158 -20.09 4.83 -20.48
CA GLY A 158 -20.04 4.82 -21.94
C GLY A 158 -19.74 6.20 -22.54
N LYS A 159 -20.10 7.27 -21.82
CA LYS A 159 -20.06 8.64 -22.35
C LYS A 159 -18.68 9.30 -22.26
N LEU A 160 -17.78 8.81 -21.40
CA LEU A 160 -16.40 9.34 -21.30
C LEU A 160 -15.50 8.84 -22.44
N LYS A 161 -15.81 7.68 -23.04
CA LYS A 161 -15.02 7.13 -24.16
C LYS A 161 -15.28 7.83 -25.50
N LYS A 162 -16.43 8.48 -25.70
CA LYS A 162 -16.83 9.04 -27.01
C LYS A 162 -16.14 10.36 -27.38
N ARG A 163 -15.36 10.98 -26.48
CA ARG A 163 -14.75 12.30 -26.72
C ARG A 163 -13.24 12.28 -27.02
N LYS A 164 -12.62 11.12 -27.24
CA LYS A 164 -11.16 11.05 -27.45
C LYS A 164 -10.73 10.90 -28.92
N ASP A 165 -11.67 10.74 -29.85
CA ASP A 165 -11.39 10.47 -31.26
C ASP A 165 -11.86 11.59 -32.20
N GLU A 166 -11.93 12.85 -31.74
CA GLU A 166 -12.13 14.03 -32.61
C GLU A 166 -10.96 15.00 -32.50
#